data_AF-X6MMY4-F1
#
_entry.id   AF-X6MMY4-F1
#
_cell.length_a   1.000
_cell.length_b   1.000
_cell.length_c   1.000
_cell.angle_alpha   90.00
_cell.angle_beta   90.00
_cell.angle_gamma   90.00
#
_symmetry.space_group_name_H-M   'P 1'
#
loop_
_entity.id
_entity.type
_entity.pdbx_description
1 polymer ?
#
loop_
_entity_poly.entity_id
_entity_poly.type
_entity_poly.pdbx_seq_one_letter_code
_entity_poly.pdbx_strand_id
1 'polypeptide(L)'
;MKWNDKQLNDAFNSLKDMFNKEQLTLTDMRNKEQLILKDIHNKENLVGTYKEALKTITVKLSGRQFDNAFNYFISRIAQRLDEKQMNMALNYSIDKLKDKNEHQNIRIKCIEILEIISNKCNEKQLNEAFNSSMDIFTDKNNDKNVRDKCAELLGTIA
;
A
#
# COMPACT_ATOMS: atom_id res chain seq x y z
N MET A 1 4.28 24.93 3.81
CA MET A 1 5.59 24.25 4.00
C MET A 1 5.83 23.27 2.86
N LYS A 2 6.84 23.52 2.01
CA LYS A 2 7.32 22.55 0.99
C LYS A 2 8.25 21.56 1.68
N TRP A 3 8.10 20.26 1.41
CA TRP A 3 9.03 19.22 1.88
C TRP A 3 10.25 19.18 0.96
N ASN A 4 11.40 18.81 1.51
CA ASN A 4 12.60 18.53 0.71
C ASN A 4 12.67 17.04 0.30
N ASP A 5 13.56 16.72 -0.64
CA ASP A 5 13.68 15.38 -1.23
C ASP A 5 13.95 14.29 -0.18
N LYS A 6 14.70 14.62 0.86
CA LYS A 6 14.96 13.72 1.98
C LYS A 6 13.67 13.38 2.73
N GLN A 7 12.86 14.38 3.07
CA GLN A 7 11.57 14.18 3.74
C GLN A 7 10.59 13.36 2.90
N LEU A 8 10.59 13.57 1.58
CA LEU A 8 9.79 12.76 0.64
C LEU A 8 10.25 11.30 0.60
N ASN A 9 11.55 11.05 0.49
CA ASN A 9 12.11 9.70 0.52
C ASN A 9 11.86 8.99 1.86
N ASP A 10 12.02 9.69 2.97
CA ASP A 10 11.77 9.15 4.30
C ASP A 10 10.29 8.77 4.47
N ALA A 11 9.37 9.60 3.98
CA ALA A 11 7.94 9.31 3.98
C ALA A 11 7.57 8.13 3.06
N PHE A 12 8.16 8.07 1.86
CA PHE A 12 7.97 6.95 0.93
C PHE A 12 8.49 5.63 1.52
N ASN A 13 9.70 5.63 2.09
CA ASN A 13 10.27 4.46 2.74
C ASN A 13 9.44 4.03 3.96
N SER A 14 8.93 4.98 4.74
CA SER A 14 8.01 4.68 5.84
C SER A 14 6.72 4.03 5.33
N LEU A 15 6.20 4.49 4.19
CA LEU A 15 5.01 3.91 3.55
C LEU A 15 5.27 2.47 3.10
N LYS A 16 6.40 2.24 2.41
CA LYS A 16 6.88 0.93 1.99
C LYS A 16 7.03 -0.02 3.19
N ASP A 17 7.60 0.46 4.29
CA ASP A 17 7.75 -0.31 5.52
C ASP A 17 6.42 -0.63 6.18
N MET A 18 5.42 0.26 6.11
CA MET A 18 4.07 -0.04 6.58
C MET A 18 3.42 -1.16 5.76
N PHE A 19 3.49 -1.10 4.43
CA PHE A 19 2.97 -2.17 3.57
C PHE A 19 3.68 -3.51 3.79
N ASN A 20 5.00 -3.50 3.95
CA ASN A 20 5.76 -4.71 4.26
C ASN A 20 5.44 -5.24 5.68
N LYS A 21 5.15 -4.37 6.64
CA LYS A 21 4.66 -4.78 7.97
C LYS A 21 3.26 -5.36 7.91
N GLU A 22 2.37 -4.84 7.06
CA GLU A 22 1.05 -5.44 6.82
C GLU A 22 1.15 -6.84 6.19
N GLN A 23 2.15 -7.11 5.34
CA GLN A 23 2.45 -8.48 4.86
C GLN A 23 2.82 -9.41 6.01
N LEU A 24 3.74 -8.94 6.86
CA LEU A 24 4.16 -9.65 8.05
C LEU A 24 2.96 -9.88 8.99
N THR A 25 1.95 -9.01 9.03
CA THR A 25 0.82 -9.25 9.95
C THR A 25 -0.06 -10.43 9.55
N LEU A 26 -0.39 -10.66 8.29
CA LEU A 26 -1.43 -11.67 7.96
C LEU A 26 -0.86 -13.08 7.74
N THR A 27 0.33 -13.18 7.14
CA THR A 27 1.03 -14.47 6.97
C THR A 27 1.86 -14.83 8.20
N ASP A 28 2.40 -13.84 8.95
CA ASP A 28 3.03 -14.17 10.22
C ASP A 28 1.99 -14.46 11.30
N MET A 29 0.81 -13.83 11.41
CA MET A 29 -0.10 -14.13 12.55
C MET A 29 -0.35 -15.64 12.75
N ARG A 30 -0.40 -16.44 11.67
CA ARG A 30 -0.55 -17.91 11.72
C ARG A 30 0.75 -18.67 12.02
N ASN A 31 1.91 -18.17 11.59
CA ASN A 31 3.22 -18.83 11.78
C ASN A 31 3.97 -18.32 13.04
N LYS A 32 3.80 -17.04 13.38
CA LYS A 32 4.25 -16.40 14.63
C LYS A 32 3.49 -16.95 15.84
N GLU A 33 2.25 -17.41 15.77
CA GLU A 33 1.62 -18.03 16.95
C GLU A 33 2.43 -19.27 17.44
N GLN A 34 3.05 -20.00 16.50
CA GLN A 34 3.94 -21.13 16.79
C GLN A 34 5.40 -20.72 17.13
N LEU A 35 5.90 -19.60 16.57
CA LEU A 35 7.28 -19.12 16.77
C LEU A 35 7.43 -18.16 17.98
N ILE A 36 6.40 -17.34 18.28
CA ILE A 36 6.35 -16.34 19.36
C ILE A 36 6.55 -17.00 20.72
N LEU A 37 6.04 -18.21 20.96
CA LEU A 37 6.24 -18.92 22.24
C LEU A 37 7.73 -19.22 22.53
N LYS A 38 8.59 -19.26 21.51
CA LYS A 38 10.01 -19.61 21.65
C LYS A 38 10.94 -18.40 21.72
N ASP A 39 10.57 -17.29 21.05
CA ASP A 39 11.48 -16.17 20.79
C ASP A 39 11.20 -14.88 21.59
N ILE A 40 10.16 -14.84 22.44
CA ILE A 40 9.81 -13.68 23.31
C ILE A 40 10.97 -13.19 24.20
N HIS A 41 12.07 -13.94 24.36
CA HIS A 41 13.14 -13.56 25.29
C HIS A 41 14.11 -12.46 24.84
N ASN A 42 14.02 -11.84 23.63
CA ASN A 42 15.14 -10.95 23.22
C ASN A 42 14.89 -9.82 22.18
N LYS A 43 14.21 -8.72 22.57
CA LYS A 43 14.44 -7.29 22.17
C LYS A 43 13.15 -6.44 22.20
N GLU A 44 12.71 -6.06 23.40
CA GLU A 44 11.58 -5.15 23.62
C GLU A 44 12.08 -3.72 23.85
N ASN A 45 11.76 -2.77 22.96
CA ASN A 45 11.34 -1.40 23.37
C ASN A 45 11.03 -0.47 22.18
N LEU A 46 11.73 -0.54 21.04
CA LEU A 46 11.49 0.39 19.92
C LEU A 46 10.31 -0.02 19.01
N VAL A 47 10.18 -1.33 18.76
CA VAL A 47 9.09 -1.88 17.93
C VAL A 47 7.75 -1.79 18.68
N GLY A 48 7.78 -1.89 20.02
CA GLY A 48 6.60 -1.76 20.87
C GLY A 48 5.97 -0.37 20.79
N THR A 49 6.77 0.70 20.81
CA THR A 49 6.26 2.08 20.79
C THR A 49 5.55 2.43 19.48
N TYR A 50 6.12 2.05 18.33
CA TYR A 50 5.46 2.25 17.03
C TYR A 50 4.20 1.40 16.87
N LYS A 51 4.23 0.16 17.37
CA LYS A 51 3.08 -0.75 17.35
C LYS A 51 1.92 -0.21 18.18
N GLU A 52 2.18 0.30 19.37
CA GLU A 52 1.14 0.87 20.24
C GLU A 52 0.61 2.20 19.71
N ALA A 53 1.44 3.04 19.08
CA ALA A 53 0.97 4.26 18.42
C ALA A 53 0.03 3.95 17.24
N LEU A 54 0.42 3.01 16.37
CA LEU A 54 -0.42 2.54 15.25
C LEU A 54 -1.73 1.93 15.74
N LYS A 55 -1.65 1.03 16.73
CA LYS A 55 -2.83 0.40 17.35
C LYS A 55 -3.78 1.43 17.96
N THR A 56 -3.24 2.45 18.63
CA THR A 56 -4.04 3.54 19.20
C THR A 56 -4.74 4.36 18.12
N ILE A 57 -4.06 4.65 17.01
CA ILE A 57 -4.64 5.37 15.87
C ILE A 57 -5.76 4.54 15.22
N THR A 58 -5.53 3.23 15.01
CA THR A 58 -6.52 2.31 14.44
C THR A 58 -7.74 2.11 15.35
N VAL A 59 -7.57 2.12 16.68
CA VAL A 59 -8.67 2.01 17.64
C VAL A 59 -9.46 3.32 17.77
N LYS A 60 -8.80 4.48 17.62
CA LYS A 60 -9.44 5.80 17.77
C LYS A 60 -10.13 6.30 16.51
N LEU A 61 -9.71 5.85 15.33
CA LEU A 61 -10.35 6.18 14.07
C LEU A 61 -11.25 5.03 13.65
N SER A 62 -12.53 5.29 13.36
CA SER A 62 -13.35 4.31 12.65
C SER A 62 -12.68 3.94 11.32
N GLY A 63 -12.94 2.75 10.78
CA GLY A 63 -12.33 2.30 9.51
C GLY A 63 -12.45 3.37 8.41
N ARG A 64 -13.62 3.99 8.29
CA ARG A 64 -13.87 5.10 7.34
C ARG A 64 -13.03 6.36 7.62
N GLN A 65 -12.83 6.72 8.89
CA GLN A 65 -11.99 7.86 9.25
C GLN A 65 -10.51 7.58 8.99
N PHE A 66 -10.07 6.34 9.24
CA PHE A 66 -8.71 5.91 8.92
C PHE A 66 -8.46 5.95 7.41
N ASP A 67 -9.36 5.36 6.62
CA ASP A 67 -9.26 5.37 5.14
C ASP A 67 -9.25 6.79 4.59
N ASN A 68 -10.11 7.68 5.10
CA ASN A 68 -10.12 9.08 4.68
C ASN A 68 -8.80 9.79 5.02
N ALA A 69 -8.26 9.58 6.23
CA ALA A 69 -7.01 10.19 6.65
C ALA A 69 -5.82 9.65 5.83
N PHE A 70 -5.82 8.34 5.57
CA PHE A 70 -4.82 7.67 4.75
C PHE A 70 -4.84 8.21 3.31
N ASN A 71 -6.00 8.20 2.65
CA ASN A 71 -6.16 8.71 1.29
C ASN A 71 -5.79 10.19 1.17
N TYR A 72 -6.16 11.01 2.16
CA TYR A 72 -5.74 12.41 2.22
C TYR A 72 -4.21 12.53 2.31
N PHE A 73 -3.56 11.72 3.14
CA PHE A 73 -2.10 11.75 3.28
C PHE A 73 -1.39 11.32 1.98
N ILE A 74 -1.84 10.23 1.35
CA ILE A 74 -1.30 9.76 0.07
C ILE A 74 -1.48 10.83 -1.02
N SER A 75 -2.66 11.43 -1.13
CA SER A 75 -2.94 12.51 -2.09
C SER A 75 -1.97 13.68 -1.92
N ARG A 76 -1.66 14.07 -0.68
CA ARG A 76 -0.70 15.13 -0.37
C ARG A 76 0.74 14.76 -0.73
N ILE A 77 1.11 13.50 -0.61
CA ILE A 77 2.42 13.00 -1.07
C ILE A 77 2.47 13.02 -2.59
N ALA A 78 1.47 12.45 -3.27
CA ALA A 78 1.38 12.40 -4.73
C ALA A 78 1.47 13.78 -5.38
N GLN A 79 0.90 14.81 -4.74
CA GLN A 79 1.02 16.20 -5.18
C GLN A 79 2.46 16.71 -5.24
N ARG A 80 3.37 16.12 -4.46
CA ARG A 80 4.76 16.59 -4.26
C ARG A 80 5.84 15.69 -4.86
N LEU A 81 5.48 14.49 -5.32
CA LEU A 81 6.43 13.61 -6.00
C LEU A 81 6.88 14.25 -7.31
N ASP A 82 8.19 14.20 -7.56
CA ASP A 82 8.74 14.44 -8.89
C ASP A 82 8.47 13.25 -9.82
N GLU A 83 8.79 13.39 -11.12
CA GLU A 83 8.55 12.35 -12.11
C GLU A 83 9.26 11.02 -11.78
N LYS A 84 10.49 11.07 -11.23
CA LYS A 84 11.26 9.88 -10.89
C LYS A 84 10.65 9.15 -9.69
N GLN A 85 10.24 9.90 -8.67
CA GLN A 85 9.57 9.37 -7.49
C GLN A 85 8.18 8.82 -7.84
N MET A 86 7.45 9.49 -8.73
CA MET A 86 6.17 9.00 -9.24
C MET A 86 6.31 7.67 -9.96
N ASN A 87 7.31 7.56 -10.85
CA ASN A 87 7.65 6.30 -11.52
C ASN A 87 7.95 5.18 -10.52
N MET A 88 8.70 5.49 -9.46
CA MET A 88 9.02 4.50 -8.42
C MET A 88 7.76 4.03 -7.67
N ALA A 89 6.85 4.95 -7.32
CA ALA A 89 5.59 4.62 -6.66
C ALA A 89 4.66 3.78 -7.55
N LEU A 90 4.57 4.13 -8.84
CA LEU A 90 3.78 3.41 -9.83
C LEU A 90 4.32 2.00 -10.04
N ASN A 91 5.62 1.86 -10.32
CA ASN A 91 6.24 0.54 -10.54
C ASN A 91 6.10 -0.35 -9.31
N TYR A 92 6.38 0.18 -8.11
CA TYR A 92 6.18 -0.58 -6.87
C TYR A 92 4.74 -1.06 -6.72
N SER A 93 3.76 -0.20 -7.00
CA SER A 93 2.34 -0.54 -6.87
C SER A 93 1.93 -1.60 -7.90
N ILE A 94 2.40 -1.50 -9.14
CA ILE A 94 2.15 -2.50 -10.20
C ILE A 94 2.80 -3.84 -9.88
N ASP A 95 4.07 -3.84 -9.43
CA ASP A 95 4.80 -5.06 -9.07
C ASP A 95 4.06 -5.81 -7.95
N LYS A 96 3.63 -5.08 -6.92
CA LYS A 96 2.89 -5.64 -5.78
C LYS A 96 1.50 -6.11 -6.18
N LEU A 97 0.82 -5.37 -7.05
CA LEU A 97 -0.49 -5.75 -7.56
C LEU A 97 -0.43 -7.06 -8.39
N LYS A 98 0.64 -7.27 -9.17
CA LYS A 98 0.85 -8.48 -10.00
C LYS A 98 1.32 -9.70 -9.22
N ASP A 99 1.97 -9.51 -8.08
CA ASP A 99 2.49 -10.62 -7.28
C ASP A 99 1.32 -11.44 -6.68
N LYS A 100 1.15 -12.66 -7.18
CA LYS A 100 0.08 -13.58 -6.74
C LYS A 100 0.30 -14.11 -5.31
N ASN A 101 1.52 -14.02 -4.79
CA ASN A 101 1.84 -14.39 -3.41
C ASN A 101 1.64 -13.21 -2.45
N GLU A 102 1.44 -12.01 -2.98
CA GLU A 102 1.20 -10.80 -2.21
C GLU A 102 -0.16 -10.86 -1.51
N HIS A 103 -0.20 -10.35 -0.28
CA HIS A 103 -1.45 -10.38 0.48
C HIS A 103 -2.50 -9.46 -0.19
N GLN A 104 -3.74 -9.93 -0.29
CA GLN A 104 -4.83 -9.23 -0.99
C GLN A 104 -5.02 -7.79 -0.51
N ASN A 105 -4.96 -7.55 0.80
CA ASN A 105 -5.04 -6.21 1.39
C ASN A 105 -3.96 -5.25 0.84
N ILE A 106 -2.74 -5.73 0.65
CA ILE A 106 -1.65 -4.90 0.09
C ILE A 106 -1.88 -4.66 -1.38
N ARG A 107 -2.33 -5.68 -2.13
CA ARG A 107 -2.73 -5.51 -3.53
C ARG A 107 -3.84 -4.46 -3.67
N ILE A 108 -4.83 -4.48 -2.78
CA ILE A 108 -5.91 -3.47 -2.73
C ILE A 108 -5.35 -2.08 -2.42
N LYS A 109 -4.44 -1.94 -1.45
CA LYS A 109 -3.79 -0.65 -1.16
C LYS A 109 -2.92 -0.14 -2.31
N CYS A 110 -2.28 -1.03 -3.06
CA CYS A 110 -1.58 -0.65 -4.29
C CYS A 110 -2.55 -0.14 -5.36
N ILE A 111 -3.76 -0.70 -5.48
CA ILE A 111 -4.80 -0.18 -6.37
C ILE A 111 -5.24 1.22 -5.93
N GLU A 112 -5.49 1.45 -4.64
CA GLU A 112 -5.83 2.79 -4.12
C GLU A 112 -4.73 3.82 -4.40
N ILE A 113 -3.45 3.43 -4.27
CA ILE A 113 -2.33 4.30 -4.65
C ILE A 113 -2.36 4.60 -6.14
N LEU A 114 -2.52 3.59 -7.00
CA LEU A 114 -2.60 3.75 -8.45
C LEU A 114 -3.72 4.71 -8.84
N GLU A 115 -4.89 4.59 -8.22
CA GLU A 115 -6.01 5.50 -8.42
C GLU A 115 -5.62 6.95 -8.11
N ILE A 116 -4.99 7.18 -6.96
CA ILE A 116 -4.59 8.53 -6.53
C ILE A 116 -3.52 9.16 -7.43
N ILE A 117 -2.55 8.37 -7.90
CA ILE A 117 -1.42 8.88 -8.70
C ILE A 117 -1.72 8.92 -10.21
N SER A 118 -2.75 8.21 -10.67
CA SER A 118 -3.11 8.11 -12.10
C SER A 118 -3.30 9.46 -12.78
N ASN A 119 -3.88 10.44 -12.07
CA ASN A 119 -4.14 11.80 -12.58
C ASN A 119 -2.88 12.60 -12.99
N LYS A 120 -1.70 12.12 -12.60
CA LYS A 120 -0.39 12.72 -12.90
C LYS A 120 0.46 11.85 -13.81
N CYS A 121 -0.02 10.67 -14.17
CA CYS A 121 0.69 9.73 -15.02
C CYS A 121 0.59 10.17 -16.49
N ASN A 122 1.65 9.92 -17.25
CA ASN A 122 1.61 10.02 -18.71
C ASN A 122 0.93 8.79 -19.32
N GLU A 123 0.62 8.87 -20.61
CA GLU A 123 -0.10 7.81 -21.34
C GLU A 123 0.57 6.44 -21.23
N LYS A 124 1.91 6.39 -21.31
CA LYS A 124 2.65 5.13 -21.19
C LYS A 124 2.46 4.49 -19.81
N GLN A 125 2.55 5.29 -18.75
CA GLN A 125 2.36 4.84 -17.37
C GLN A 125 0.92 4.40 -17.11
N LEU A 126 -0.07 5.15 -17.61
CA LEU A 126 -1.49 4.80 -17.52
C LEU A 126 -1.77 3.49 -18.24
N ASN A 127 -1.24 3.29 -19.44
CA ASN A 127 -1.38 2.04 -20.17
C ASN A 127 -0.78 0.84 -19.41
N GLU A 128 0.33 1.03 -18.71
CA GLU A 128 0.92 -0.02 -17.89
C GLU A 128 0.03 -0.39 -16.70
N ALA A 129 -0.50 0.61 -15.98
CA ALA A 129 -1.44 0.40 -14.88
C ALA A 129 -2.77 -0.22 -15.36
N PHE A 130 -3.27 0.23 -16.50
CA PHE A 130 -4.49 -0.28 -17.15
C PHE A 130 -4.34 -1.75 -17.51
N ASN A 131 -3.31 -2.12 -18.26
CA ASN A 131 -3.10 -3.51 -18.68
C ASN A 131 -2.92 -4.42 -17.45
N SER A 132 -2.12 -3.97 -16.47
CA SER A 132 -1.91 -4.71 -15.23
C SER A 132 -3.21 -4.98 -14.46
N SER A 133 -4.10 -3.98 -14.42
CA SER A 133 -5.40 -4.08 -13.75
C SER A 133 -6.38 -4.94 -14.54
N MET A 134 -6.35 -4.85 -15.87
CA MET A 134 -7.19 -5.65 -16.78
C MET A 134 -6.85 -7.14 -16.70
N ASP A 135 -5.56 -7.48 -16.65
CA ASP A 135 -5.10 -8.86 -16.47
C ASP A 135 -5.68 -9.47 -15.18
N ILE A 136 -5.68 -8.69 -14.09
CA ILE A 136 -6.19 -9.15 -12.79
C ILE A 136 -7.71 -9.23 -12.78
N PHE A 137 -8.40 -8.21 -13.32
CA PHE A 137 -9.85 -8.15 -13.41
C PHE A 137 -10.45 -9.35 -14.17
N THR A 138 -9.78 -9.76 -15.25
CA THR A 138 -10.23 -10.86 -16.13
C THR A 138 -9.86 -12.26 -15.64
N ASP A 139 -8.79 -12.41 -14.85
CA ASP A 139 -8.39 -13.68 -14.25
C ASP A 139 -9.34 -14.08 -13.10
N LYS A 140 -10.25 -15.01 -13.38
CA LYS A 140 -11.25 -15.53 -12.43
C LYS A 140 -10.65 -16.22 -11.20
N ASN A 141 -9.36 -16.59 -11.24
CA ASN A 141 -8.68 -17.21 -10.11
C ASN A 141 -8.13 -16.18 -9.11
N ASN A 142 -8.11 -14.88 -9.47
CA ASN A 142 -7.78 -13.84 -8.51
C ASN A 142 -8.87 -13.65 -7.46
N ASP A 143 -8.46 -13.10 -6.32
CA ASP A 143 -9.36 -12.72 -5.26
C ASP A 143 -10.45 -11.77 -5.75
N LYS A 144 -11.69 -12.01 -5.28
CA LYS A 144 -12.85 -11.23 -5.71
C LYS A 144 -12.72 -9.74 -5.36
N ASN A 145 -12.24 -9.41 -4.16
CA ASN A 145 -12.13 -8.01 -3.74
C ASN A 145 -11.04 -7.28 -4.54
N VAL A 146 -9.92 -7.96 -4.82
CA VAL A 146 -8.87 -7.41 -5.69
C VAL A 146 -9.42 -7.16 -7.09
N ARG A 147 -10.19 -8.10 -7.65
CA ARG A 147 -10.83 -7.95 -8.97
C ARG A 147 -11.82 -6.79 -9.02
N ASP A 148 -12.69 -6.67 -8.01
CA ASP A 148 -13.67 -5.60 -7.90
C ASP A 148 -12.97 -4.23 -7.81
N LYS A 149 -11.87 -4.14 -7.04
CA LYS A 149 -11.03 -2.93 -6.96
C LYS A 149 -10.31 -2.62 -8.27
N CYS A 150 -9.83 -3.61 -9.01
CA CYS A 150 -9.28 -3.39 -10.35
C CYS A 150 -10.34 -2.84 -11.31
N ALA A 151 -11.60 -3.27 -11.20
CA ALA A 151 -12.69 -2.73 -12.01
C ALA A 151 -12.95 -1.23 -11.71
N GLU A 152 -12.92 -0.85 -10.43
CA GLU A 152 -13.00 0.56 -10.03
C GLU A 152 -11.85 1.38 -10.62
N LEU A 153 -10.60 0.91 -10.46
CA LEU A 153 -9.42 1.58 -11.02
C LEU A 153 -9.53 1.74 -12.54
N LEU A 154 -9.93 0.68 -13.25
CA LEU A 154 -10.14 0.73 -14.71
C LEU A 154 -11.17 1.79 -15.10
N GLY A 155 -12.26 1.93 -14.34
CA GLY A 155 -13.24 3.00 -14.56
C GLY A 155 -12.69 4.41 -14.32
N THR A 156 -11.68 4.55 -13.47
CA THR A 156 -11.00 5.82 -13.20
C THR A 156 -9.96 6.19 -14.27
N ILE A 157 -9.26 5.20 -14.84
CA ILE A 157 -8.12 5.45 -15.76
C ILE A 157 -8.43 5.20 -17.25
N ALA A 158 -9.62 4.69 -17.59
CA ALA A 158 -10.12 4.55 -18.96
C ALA A 158 -10.69 5.86 -19.50
#